data_AF-A0A9X1MHK8-F1
#
_entry.id   AF-A0A9X1MHK8-F1
#
_cell.length_a   1.000
_cell.length_b   1.000
_cell.length_c   1.000
_cell.angle_alpha   90.00
_cell.angle_beta   90.00
_cell.angle_gamma   90.00
#
_symmetry.space_group_name_H-M   'P 1'
#
loop_
_entity.id
_entity.type
_entity.pdbx_description
1 polymer ?
#
loop_
_entity_poly.entity_id
_entity_poly.type
_entity_poly.pdbx_seq_one_letter_code
_entity_poly.pdbx_strand_id
1 'polypeptide(L)'
;MNAQPASAAPAYALRYSFVFRYQHERIFSIDIPLQDLLDAELSVKAVRELVADDYDLHFRLLGDYLHRYEEMASNWEYWSKNLERERESIRIVQVES
;
A
#
# COMPACT_ATOMS: atom_id res chain seq x y z
N MET A 1 0.08 45.40 2.48
CA MET A 1 0.49 44.23 3.29
C MET A 1 0.09 43.00 2.51
N ASN A 2 1.04 42.28 1.91
CA ASN A 2 0.76 41.03 1.20
C ASN A 2 0.73 39.91 2.24
N ALA A 3 -0.44 39.31 2.46
CA ALA A 3 -0.53 38.09 3.23
C ALA A 3 0.12 36.96 2.42
N GLN A 4 1.25 36.46 2.90
CA GLN A 4 1.81 35.18 2.44
C GLN A 4 0.77 34.09 2.74
N PRO A 5 0.39 33.24 1.79
CA PRO A 5 -0.44 32.09 2.11
C PRO A 5 0.32 31.23 3.11
N ALA A 6 -0.35 30.84 4.20
CA ALA A 6 0.18 29.86 5.12
C ALA A 6 0.51 28.61 4.32
N SER A 7 1.80 28.33 4.14
CA SER A 7 2.24 27.07 3.57
C SER A 7 1.66 25.98 4.45
N ALA A 8 0.70 25.20 3.94
CA ALA A 8 0.19 24.04 4.63
C ALA A 8 1.39 23.18 5.03
N ALA A 9 1.41 22.72 6.29
CA ALA A 9 2.47 21.83 6.74
C ALA A 9 2.51 20.60 5.83
N PRO A 10 3.69 20.09 5.47
CA PRO A 10 3.80 18.92 4.61
C PRO A 10 3.07 17.73 5.26
N ALA A 11 2.13 17.13 4.53
CA ALA A 11 1.50 15.90 4.95
C ALA A 11 2.46 14.73 4.72
N TYR A 12 2.47 13.76 5.62
CA TYR A 12 3.30 12.57 5.53
C TYR A 12 2.43 11.32 5.46
N ALA A 13 2.89 10.34 4.69
CA ALA A 13 2.25 9.04 4.55
C ALA A 13 3.29 7.92 4.67
N LEU A 14 2.86 6.75 5.12
CA LEU A 14 3.61 5.51 4.96
C LEU A 14 3.29 4.91 3.60
N ARG A 15 4.30 4.82 2.73
CA ARG A 15 4.19 4.09 1.47
C ARG A 15 4.51 2.62 1.69
N TYR A 16 3.52 1.75 1.52
CA TYR A 16 3.73 0.31 1.37
C TYR A 16 3.85 -0.03 -0.10
N SER A 17 4.82 -0.87 -0.48
CA SER A 17 4.98 -1.32 -1.86
C SER A 17 5.56 -2.71 -1.98
N PHE A 18 5.23 -3.40 -3.08
CA PHE A 18 5.74 -4.72 -3.43
C PHE A 18 5.59 -5.01 -4.93
N VAL A 19 6.16 -6.12 -5.38
CA VAL A 19 5.87 -6.72 -6.69
C VAL A 19 5.33 -8.13 -6.50
N PHE A 20 4.40 -8.56 -7.35
CA PHE A 20 4.03 -9.97 -7.40
C PHE A 20 5.08 -10.76 -8.16
N ARG A 21 5.35 -12.00 -7.75
CA ARG A 21 6.31 -12.90 -8.42
C ARG A 21 6.04 -13.04 -9.92
N TYR A 22 4.78 -13.17 -10.35
CA TYR A 22 4.51 -13.29 -11.79
C TYR A 22 4.62 -11.94 -12.54
N GLN A 23 4.49 -10.81 -11.83
CA GLN A 23 4.47 -9.47 -12.40
C GLN A 23 5.62 -8.63 -11.85
N HIS A 24 6.86 -9.13 -11.95
CA HIS A 24 8.04 -8.46 -11.39
C HIS A 24 8.23 -7.01 -11.86
N GLU A 25 7.67 -6.63 -13.01
CA GLU A 25 7.75 -5.28 -13.57
C GLU A 25 6.68 -4.32 -13.02
N ARG A 26 5.60 -4.84 -12.44
CA ARG A 26 4.51 -4.02 -11.90
C ARG A 26 4.67 -3.83 -10.40
N ILE A 27 4.94 -2.60 -9.99
CA ILE A 27 4.97 -2.20 -8.59
C ILE A 27 3.56 -1.86 -8.15
N PHE A 28 3.10 -2.53 -7.10
CA PHE A 28 1.89 -2.18 -6.37
C PHE A 28 2.30 -1.33 -5.18
N SER A 29 1.64 -0.19 -5.00
CA SER A 29 1.94 0.70 -3.87
C SER A 29 0.72 1.46 -3.41
N ILE A 30 0.66 1.73 -2.12
CA ILE A 30 -0.36 2.57 -1.49
C ILE A 30 0.32 3.51 -0.49
N ASP A 31 -0.19 4.74 -0.45
CA ASP A 31 0.17 5.73 0.57
C ASP A 31 -0.92 5.76 1.64
N ILE A 32 -0.54 5.40 2.85
CA ILE A 32 -1.41 5.38 4.03
C ILE A 32 -1.04 6.60 4.88
N PRO A 33 -1.95 7.57 5.08
CA PRO A 33 -1.67 8.73 5.92
C PRO A 33 -1.19 8.32 7.32
N LEU A 34 -0.16 8.99 7.85
CA LEU A 34 0.42 8.58 9.14
C LEU A 34 -0.57 8.69 10.30
N GLN A 35 -1.55 9.59 10.21
CA GLN A 35 -2.63 9.72 11.20
C GLN A 35 -3.53 8.49 11.29
N ASP A 36 -3.58 7.66 10.25
CA ASP A 36 -4.38 6.42 10.24
C ASP A 36 -3.61 5.24 10.86
N LEU A 37 -2.33 5.45 11.20
CA LEU A 37 -1.40 4.44 11.72
C LEU A 37 -0.99 4.65 13.18
N LEU A 38 -1.73 5.49 13.93
CA LEU A 38 -1.34 5.96 15.27
C LEU A 38 -1.02 4.85 16.28
N ASP A 39 -1.61 3.66 16.12
CA ASP A 39 -1.40 2.49 16.98
C ASP A 39 -0.83 1.26 16.24
N ALA A 40 -0.45 1.41 14.97
CA ALA A 40 0.04 0.30 14.15
C ALA A 40 1.55 0.09 14.32
N GLU A 41 1.97 -1.17 14.44
CA GLU A 41 3.39 -1.51 14.35
C GLU A 41 3.92 -1.15 12.95
N LEU A 42 4.99 -0.36 12.90
CA LEU A 42 5.63 0.04 11.63
C LEU A 42 6.57 -1.03 11.12
N SER A 43 6.02 -2.21 10.82
CA SER A 43 6.71 -3.31 10.16
C SER A 43 6.02 -3.70 8.87
N VAL A 44 6.78 -4.24 7.91
CA VAL A 44 6.23 -4.69 6.61
C VAL A 44 5.10 -5.70 6.81
N LYS A 45 5.24 -6.58 7.82
CA LYS A 45 4.23 -7.60 8.14
C LYS A 45 2.94 -6.97 8.67
N ALA A 46 3.03 -6.11 9.69
CA ALA A 46 1.86 -5.48 10.29
C ALA A 46 1.10 -4.60 9.29
N VAL A 47 1.82 -3.84 8.47
CA VAL A 47 1.19 -2.99 7.42
C VAL A 47 0.55 -3.83 6.33
N ARG A 48 1.15 -4.97 5.96
CA ARG A 48 0.54 -5.92 5.02
C ARG A 48 -0.78 -6.47 5.55
N GLU A 49 -0.81 -6.89 6.80
CA GLU A 49 -2.01 -7.42 7.47
C GLU A 49 -3.09 -6.35 7.52
N LEU A 50 -2.75 -5.13 7.96
CA LEU A 50 -3.65 -3.97 7.95
C LEU A 50 -4.28 -3.73 6.56
N VAL A 51 -3.47 -3.69 5.51
CA VAL A 51 -3.96 -3.44 4.14
C VAL A 51 -4.80 -4.60 3.61
N ALA A 52 -4.54 -5.84 4.05
CA ALA A 52 -5.30 -7.00 3.62
C ALA A 52 -6.67 -7.10 4.32
N ASP A 53 -6.73 -6.67 5.58
CA ASP A 53 -7.94 -6.73 6.41
C ASP A 53 -8.90 -5.56 6.13
N ASP A 54 -8.39 -4.42 5.67
CA ASP A 54 -9.18 -3.25 5.27
C ASP A 54 -9.48 -3.27 3.75
N TYR A 55 -10.75 -3.48 3.40
CA TYR A 55 -11.18 -3.56 1.99
C TYR A 55 -10.86 -2.28 1.19
N ASP A 56 -10.99 -1.10 1.78
CA ASP A 56 -10.76 0.16 1.09
C ASP A 56 -9.27 0.36 0.82
N LEU A 57 -8.40 0.01 1.77
CA LEU A 57 -6.95 0.00 1.55
C LEU A 57 -6.55 -1.05 0.51
N HIS A 58 -7.14 -2.24 0.56
CA HIS A 58 -6.87 -3.29 -0.40
C HIS A 58 -7.28 -2.90 -1.82
N PHE A 59 -8.47 -2.30 -1.96
CA PHE A 59 -8.97 -1.77 -3.22
C PHE A 59 -8.12 -0.60 -3.72
N ARG A 60 -7.71 0.34 -2.87
CA ARG A 60 -6.79 1.42 -3.27
C ARG A 60 -5.43 0.91 -3.74
N LEU A 61 -4.94 -0.18 -3.15
CA LEU A 61 -3.67 -0.81 -3.51
C LEU A 61 -3.73 -1.55 -4.84
N LEU A 62 -4.77 -2.36 -5.05
CA LEU A 62 -4.88 -3.24 -6.22
C LEU A 62 -5.71 -2.66 -7.37
N GLY A 63 -6.63 -1.74 -7.07
CA GLY A 63 -7.58 -1.15 -8.01
C GLY A 63 -8.34 -2.22 -8.78
N ASP A 64 -8.40 -2.06 -10.10
CA ASP A 64 -9.03 -3.02 -11.02
C ASP A 64 -8.41 -4.42 -10.98
N TYR A 65 -7.20 -4.57 -10.42
CA TYR A 65 -6.56 -5.88 -10.26
C TYR A 65 -7.14 -6.69 -9.09
N LEU A 66 -7.90 -6.06 -8.17
CA LEU A 66 -8.43 -6.72 -6.98
C LEU A 66 -9.25 -7.96 -7.32
N HIS A 67 -10.15 -7.86 -8.30
CA HIS A 67 -11.00 -8.99 -8.70
C HIS A 67 -10.16 -10.20 -9.16
N ARG A 68 -9.16 -9.95 -10.02
CA ARG A 68 -8.26 -11.00 -10.51
C ARG A 68 -7.40 -11.58 -9.38
N TYR A 69 -6.99 -10.74 -8.44
CA TYR A 69 -6.28 -11.16 -7.24
C TYR A 69 -7.14 -12.12 -6.42
N GLU A 70 -8.41 -11.79 -6.15
CA GLU A 70 -9.35 -12.63 -5.40
C GLU A 70 -9.58 -13.99 -6.07
N GLU A 71 -9.80 -13.99 -7.40
CA GLU A 71 -9.93 -15.23 -8.18
C GLU A 71 -8.69 -16.13 -8.01
N MET A 72 -7.49 -15.57 -8.15
CA MET A 72 -6.24 -16.33 -8.00
C MET A 72 -5.96 -16.72 -6.55
N ALA A 73 -6.32 -15.90 -5.58
CA ALA A 73 -6.11 -16.17 -4.16
C ALA A 73 -6.99 -17.32 -3.66
N SER A 74 -8.13 -17.55 -4.31
CA SER A 74 -9.00 -18.71 -4.03
C SER A 74 -8.39 -20.06 -4.42
N ASN A 75 -7.30 -20.06 -5.22
CA ASN A 75 -6.61 -21.27 -5.65
C ASN A 75 -5.14 -21.28 -5.20
N TRP A 76 -4.80 -22.17 -4.26
CA TRP A 76 -3.47 -22.30 -3.65
C TRP A 76 -2.32 -22.49 -4.68
N GLU A 77 -2.55 -23.25 -5.75
CA GLU A 77 -1.50 -23.49 -6.75
C GLU A 77 -1.16 -22.22 -7.55
N TYR A 78 -2.16 -21.38 -7.80
CA TYR A 78 -1.96 -20.07 -8.43
C TYR A 78 -1.34 -19.08 -7.46
N TRP A 79 -1.69 -19.15 -6.18
CA TRP A 79 -1.16 -18.24 -5.15
C TRP A 79 0.36 -18.32 -5.07
N SER A 80 0.93 -19.51 -4.84
CA SER A 80 2.38 -19.69 -4.65
C SER A 80 3.20 -19.32 -5.88
N LYS A 81 2.63 -19.50 -7.08
CA LYS A 81 3.31 -19.20 -8.35
C LYS A 81 3.20 -17.73 -8.75
N ASN A 82 2.04 -17.10 -8.50
CA ASN A 82 1.74 -15.79 -9.08
C ASN A 82 1.59 -14.66 -8.07
N LEU A 83 1.09 -14.95 -6.86
CA LEU A 83 0.71 -13.96 -5.87
C LEU A 83 1.69 -13.83 -4.71
N GLU A 84 2.75 -14.65 -4.66
CA GLU A 84 3.83 -14.45 -3.71
C GLU A 84 4.44 -13.05 -3.92
N ARG A 85 4.53 -12.29 -2.84
CA ARG A 85 5.02 -10.92 -2.86
C ARG A 85 6.53 -10.92 -2.71
N GLU A 86 7.20 -10.10 -3.50
CA GLU A 86 8.64 -9.90 -3.45
C GLU A 86 8.96 -8.42 -3.29
N ARG A 87 10.19 -8.13 -2.84
CA ARG A 87 10.73 -6.77 -2.69
C ARG A 87 9.81 -5.84 -1.88
N GLU A 88 9.14 -6.40 -0.86
CA GLU A 88 8.24 -5.65 -0.01
C GLU A 88 9.00 -4.59 0.77
N SER A 89 8.43 -3.38 0.84
CA SER A 89 9.03 -2.27 1.57
C SER A 89 7.98 -1.33 2.14
N ILE A 90 8.35 -0.69 3.25
CA ILE A 90 7.65 0.46 3.82
C ILE A 90 8.60 1.64 3.93
N ARG A 91 8.14 2.85 3.63
CA ARG A 91 8.91 4.09 3.80
C ARG A 91 8.00 5.26 4.08
N ILE A 92 8.46 6.20 4.91
CA ILE A 92 7.75 7.47 5.10
C ILE A 92 8.03 8.36 3.88
N VAL A 93 6.98 8.90 3.28
CA VAL A 93 7.05 9.83 2.15
C VAL A 93 6.30 11.11 2.49
N GLN A 94 6.78 12.22 1.95
CA GLN A 94 6.04 13.48 1.95
C GLN A 94 5.03 13.43 0.80
N VAL A 95 3.78 13.77 1.09
CA VAL A 95 2.70 13.90 0.10
C VAL A 95 2.35 15.37 -0.05
N GLU A 96 2.35 15.85 -1.30
CA GLU A 96 1.91 17.22 -1.61
C GLU A 96 0.41 17.32 -1.39
N SER A 97 -0.02 18.34 -0.64
CA SER A 97 -1.43 18.64 -0.36
C SER A 97 -2.04 19.52 -1.43
#